data_AF-K1LYR8-F1
#
_entry.id   AF-K1LYR8-F1
#
_cell.length_a   1.000
_cell.length_b   1.000
_cell.length_c   1.000
_cell.angle_alpha   90.00
_cell.angle_beta   90.00
_cell.angle_gamma   90.00
#
_symmetry.space_group_name_H-M   'P 1'
#
loop_
_entity.id
_entity.type
_entity.pdbx_description
1 polymer ?
#
loop_
_entity_poly.entity_id
_entity_poly.type
_entity_poly.pdbx_seq_one_letter_code
_entity_poly.pdbx_strand_id
1 'polypeptide(L)'
;MVSFARNLQPKLQYAIGGGATIDGNNLLWGLKMSNELNYRLGKRTSLNAGLSFYQSLGNLENRAVNVFAESIDQSSGIFYLRYSIFNMI
;
A
#
# COMPACT_ATOMS: atom_id res chain seq x y z
N MET A 1 -28.48 9.15 30.45
CA MET A 1 -27.17 9.70 30.04
C MET A 1 -27.01 9.47 28.55
N VAL A 2 -27.11 10.51 27.72
CA VAL A 2 -26.82 10.40 26.28
C VAL A 2 -25.38 10.86 26.07
N SER A 3 -24.48 9.92 25.81
CA SER A 3 -23.09 10.23 25.49
C SER A 3 -23.00 10.63 24.02
N PHE A 4 -22.91 11.93 23.76
CA PHE A 4 -22.49 12.44 22.46
C PHE A 4 -20.97 12.35 22.38
N ALA A 5 -20.44 11.19 22.00
CA ALA A 5 -19.07 11.10 21.54
C ALA A 5 -18.96 11.92 20.24
N ARG A 6 -18.63 13.21 20.37
CA ARG A 6 -18.31 14.07 19.25
C ARG A 6 -17.11 13.44 18.56
N ASN A 7 -17.35 12.77 17.44
CA ASN A 7 -16.38 12.00 16.66
C ASN A 7 -15.34 12.98 16.09
N LEU A 8 -14.41 13.40 16.94
CA LEU A 8 -13.28 14.27 16.61
C LEU A 8 -12.32 13.41 15.80
N GLN A 9 -12.59 13.30 14.50
CA GLN A 9 -11.63 12.71 13.57
C GLN A 9 -10.26 13.38 13.78
N PRO A 10 -9.17 12.62 13.92
CA PRO A 10 -7.86 13.17 14.25
C PRO A 10 -7.38 14.15 13.17
N LYS A 11 -6.65 15.20 13.57
CA LYS A 11 -6.06 16.17 12.64
C LYS A 11 -4.95 15.55 11.78
N LEU A 12 -4.22 14.59 12.35
CA LEU A 12 -3.19 13.81 11.69
C LEU A 12 -3.48 12.33 11.93
N GLN A 13 -3.45 11.54 10.88
CA GLN A 13 -3.59 10.09 10.93
C GLN A 13 -2.44 9.48 10.15
N TYR A 14 -1.83 8.46 10.74
CA TYR A 14 -0.73 7.73 10.14
C TYR A 14 -1.06 6.24 10.18
N ALA A 15 -0.86 5.56 9.06
CA ALA A 15 -1.04 4.13 8.95
C ALA A 15 0.19 3.52 8.28
N ILE A 16 0.62 2.38 8.79
CA ILE A 16 1.62 1.53 8.15
C ILE A 16 1.01 0.16 7.96
N GLY A 17 1.19 -0.40 6.78
CA GLY A 17 0.67 -1.70 6.40
C GLY A 17 1.75 -2.53 5.72
N GLY A 18 1.65 -3.85 5.85
CA GLY A 18 2.52 -4.75 5.12
C GLY A 18 1.93 -6.15 5.06
N GLY A 19 2.26 -6.88 4.00
CA GLY A 19 1.79 -8.24 3.83
C GLY A 19 2.21 -8.86 2.50
N ALA A 20 1.99 -10.17 2.39
CA ALA A 20 2.08 -10.87 1.13
C ALA A 20 0.95 -10.42 0.18
N THR A 21 1.24 -10.31 -1.10
CA THR A 21 0.27 -9.96 -2.13
C THR A 21 0.48 -10.81 -3.37
N ILE A 22 -0.61 -11.03 -4.09
CA ILE A 22 -0.63 -11.71 -5.38
C ILE A 22 -1.14 -10.70 -6.41
N ASP A 23 -0.35 -10.45 -7.45
CA ASP A 23 -0.77 -9.72 -8.63
C ASP A 23 -1.34 -10.71 -9.64
N GLY A 24 -2.67 -10.78 -9.72
CA GLY A 24 -3.36 -11.69 -10.62
C GLY A 24 -3.21 -11.34 -12.10
N ASN A 25 -2.83 -10.11 -12.45
CA ASN A 25 -2.68 -9.70 -13.84
C ASN A 25 -1.34 -10.15 -14.42
N ASN A 26 -0.27 -10.09 -13.62
CA ASN A 26 1.07 -10.51 -14.01
C ASN A 26 1.46 -11.90 -13.45
N LEU A 27 0.54 -12.53 -12.71
CA LEU A 27 0.75 -13.81 -12.01
C LEU A 27 1.98 -13.78 -11.10
N LEU A 28 2.27 -12.64 -10.48
CA LEU A 28 3.38 -12.46 -9.57
C LEU A 28 2.91 -12.58 -8.11
N TRP A 29 3.78 -13.05 -7.24
CA TRP A 29 3.58 -12.97 -5.80
C TRP A 29 4.77 -12.26 -5.16
N GLY A 30 4.51 -11.57 -4.06
CA GLY A 30 5.53 -10.74 -3.44
C GLY A 30 5.13 -10.14 -2.11
N LEU A 31 5.96 -9.23 -1.63
CA LEU A 31 5.70 -8.46 -0.41
C LEU A 31 5.34 -7.03 -0.78
N LYS A 32 4.36 -6.49 -0.08
CA LYS A 32 3.98 -5.08 -0.17
C LYS A 32 4.11 -4.43 1.20
N MET A 33 4.66 -3.23 1.22
CA MET A 33 4.62 -2.33 2.38
C MET A 33 3.97 -1.01 1.96
N SER A 34 3.17 -0.42 2.84
CA SER A 34 2.55 0.88 2.63
C SER A 34 2.68 1.75 3.86
N ASN A 35 2.82 3.04 3.61
CA ASN A 35 2.90 4.10 4.59
C ASN A 35 1.94 5.19 4.12
N GLU A 36 0.98 5.56 4.95
CA GLU A 36 -0.06 6.52 4.62
C GLU A 36 -0.14 7.58 5.70
N LEU A 37 -0.17 8.84 5.24
CA LEU A 37 -0.29 10.03 6.04
C LEU A 37 -1.52 10.81 5.56
N ASN A 38 -2.51 10.94 6.43
CA ASN A 38 -3.69 11.76 6.18
C ASN A 38 -3.67 12.96 7.13
N TYR A 39 -3.58 14.15 6.56
CA TYR A 39 -3.58 15.41 7.29
C TYR A 39 -4.80 16.25 6.96
N ARG A 40 -5.57 16.58 7.98
CA ARG A 40 -6.74 17.45 7.83
C ARG A 40 -6.32 18.91 7.96
N LEU A 41 -6.37 19.63 6.83
CA LEU A 41 -6.09 21.06 6.72
C LEU A 41 -7.23 21.91 7.31
N GLY A 42 -8.49 21.44 7.16
CA GLY A 42 -9.67 22.11 7.66
C GLY A 42 -10.89 21.19 7.73
N LYS A 43 -12.07 21.73 8.05
CA LYS A 43 -13.30 20.92 8.19
C LYS A 43 -13.70 20.17 6.91
N ARG A 44 -13.32 20.69 5.74
CA ARG A 44 -13.69 20.17 4.42
C ARG A 44 -12.49 19.74 3.58
N THR A 45 -11.26 19.95 4.04
CA THR A 45 -10.06 19.76 3.23
C THR A 45 -9.08 18.84 3.93
N SER A 46 -8.61 17.83 3.22
CA SER A 46 -7.56 16.93 3.67
C SER A 46 -6.50 16.73 2.59
N LEU A 47 -5.27 16.55 3.05
CA LEU A 47 -4.13 16.13 2.26
C LEU A 47 -3.81 14.69 2.64
N ASN A 48 -3.74 13.83 1.64
CA ASN A 48 -3.44 12.43 1.80
C ASN A 48 -2.17 12.13 1.01
N ALA A 49 -1.12 11.69 1.69
CA ALA A 49 0.14 11.26 1.11
C ALA A 49 0.34 9.78 1.43
N GLY A 50 0.84 9.02 0.47
CA GLY A 50 1.10 7.59 0.60
C GLY A 50 2.39 7.22 -0.10
N LEU A 51 3.20 6.40 0.55
CA LEU A 51 4.34 5.72 -0.02
C LEU A 51 4.07 4.22 0.06
N SER A 52 4.22 3.52 -1.04
CA SER A 52 4.13 2.06 -1.07
C SER A 52 5.36 1.48 -1.75
N PHE A 53 5.82 0.35 -1.24
CA PHE A 53 6.86 -0.45 -1.82
C PHE A 53 6.30 -1.83 -2.13
N TYR A 54 6.61 -2.34 -3.32
CA TYR A 54 6.27 -3.71 -3.71
C TYR A 54 7.54 -4.40 -4.21
N GLN A 55 7.77 -5.61 -3.73
CA GLN A 55 8.85 -6.49 -4.16
C GLN A 55 8.26 -7.79 -4.67
N SER A 56 8.41 -8.06 -5.97
CA SER A 56 8.13 -9.38 -6.51
C SER A 56 9.14 -10.39 -5.97
N LEU A 57 8.64 -11.54 -5.52
CA LEU A 57 9.44 -12.67 -5.04
C LEU A 57 9.39 -13.87 -5.99
N GLY A 58 8.42 -13.91 -6.90
CA GLY A 58 8.34 -14.95 -7.90
C GLY A 58 7.06 -14.91 -8.72
N ASN A 59 7.00 -15.80 -9.71
CA ASN A 59 5.87 -15.96 -10.61
C ASN A 59 5.11 -17.26 -10.29
N LEU A 60 3.78 -17.19 -10.27
CA LEU A 60 2.84 -18.28 -9.97
C LEU A 60 2.69 -19.30 -11.12
N GLU A 61 3.01 -18.92 -12.38
CA GLU A 61 3.03 -19.82 -13.54
C GLU A 61 4.27 -20.70 -13.58
N ASN A 62 5.39 -20.23 -13.02
CA ASN A 62 6.63 -20.99 -12.93
C ASN A 62 6.58 -22.04 -11.82
N ARG A 63 5.63 -22.99 -11.93
CA ARG A 63 5.59 -24.21 -11.10
C ARG A 63 6.70 -25.21 -11.45
N ALA A 64 7.50 -24.94 -12.49
CA ALA A 64 8.58 -25.81 -12.97
C ALA A 64 9.96 -25.13 -12.83
N VAL A 65 10.29 -24.59 -11.65
CA VAL A 65 11.69 -24.24 -11.36
C VAL A 65 12.41 -25.53 -10.97
N ASN A 66 13.02 -26.12 -12.00
CA ASN A 66 14.05 -27.14 -11.87
C ASN A 66 15.09 -26.66 -10.84
N VAL A 67 15.40 -27.47 -9.84
CA VAL A 67 16.31 -27.13 -8.71
C VAL A 67 17.73 -26.75 -9.17
N PHE A 68 18.04 -26.97 -10.45
CA PHE A 68 19.32 -26.69 -11.11
C PHE A 68 19.28 -25.58 -12.17
N ALA A 69 18.12 -24.98 -12.46
CA ALA A 69 18.05 -23.86 -13.40
C ALA A 69 18.32 -22.56 -12.64
N GLU A 70 19.38 -21.84 -13.01
CA GLU A 70 19.62 -20.47 -12.54
C GLU A 70 18.34 -19.67 -12.77
N SER A 71 17.69 -19.32 -11.66
CA SER A 71 16.43 -18.59 -11.63
C SER A 71 16.69 -17.18 -12.15
N ILE A 72 16.50 -17.00 -13.45
CA ILE A 72 16.61 -15.70 -14.13
C ILE A 72 15.51 -14.78 -13.59
N ASP A 73 15.92 -13.98 -12.61
CA ASP A 73 15.49 -12.63 -12.26
C ASP A 73 14.05 -12.24 -12.55
N GLN A 74 13.21 -12.19 -11.50
CA GLN A 74 12.06 -11.28 -11.42
C GLN A 74 11.93 -10.64 -10.02
N SER A 75 13.07 -10.32 -9.40
CA SER A 75 13.13 -9.52 -8.17
C SER A 75 13.11 -8.03 -8.51
N SER A 76 11.94 -7.51 -8.89
CA SER A 76 11.76 -6.08 -9.16
C SER A 76 11.09 -5.41 -7.96
N GLY A 77 11.83 -4.53 -7.30
CA GLY A 77 11.32 -3.64 -6.26
C GLY A 77 10.85 -2.32 -6.86
N ILE A 78 9.60 -1.94 -6.62
CA ILE A 78 9.01 -0.69 -7.13
C ILE A 78 8.49 0.15 -5.97
N PHE A 79 8.85 1.44 -5.98
CA PHE A 79 8.30 2.44 -5.09
C PHE A 79 7.20 3.24 -5.79
N TYR A 80 6.09 3.41 -5.09
CA TYR A 80 4.94 4.18 -5.52
C TYR A 80 4.68 5.31 -4.53
N LEU A 81 4.86 6.54 -4.98
CA LEU A 81 4.44 7.72 -4.23
C LEU A 81 3.08 8.19 -4.74
N ARG A 82 2.13 8.42 -3.85
CA ARG A 82 0.81 8.99 -4.15
C ARG A 82 0.57 10.19 -3.25
N TYR A 83 0.09 11.28 -3.82
CA TYR A 83 -0.41 12.43 -3.08
C TYR A 83 -1.74 12.88 -3.67
N SER A 84 -2.64 13.37 -2.82
CA SER A 84 -3.95 13.83 -3.22
C SER A 84 -4.48 14.85 -2.23
N ILE A 85 -5.21 15.84 -2.74
CA ILE A 85 -5.91 16.84 -1.95
C ILE A 85 -7.40 16.63 -2.21
N PHE A 86 -8.16 16.40 -1.15
CA PHE A 86 -9.60 16.24 -1.23
C PHE A 86 -10.29 17.46 -0.63
N ASN A 87 -11.33 17.92 -1.32
CA ASN A 87 -12.22 18.95 -0.83
C ASN A 87 -13.65 18.38 -0.81
N MET A 88 -14.26 18.33 0.37
CA MET A 88 -15.59 17.78 0.59
C MET A 88 -16.61 18.90 0.40
N ILE A 89 -17.32 18.86 -0.73
CA ILE A 89 -18.40 19.80 -1.11
C ILE A 89 -19.64 19.49 -0.26
#